data_AF-A0A431UZA1-F1
#
_entry.id   AF-A0A431UZA1-F1
#
_cell.length_a   1.000
_cell.length_b   1.000
_cell.length_c   1.000
_cell.angle_alpha   90.00
_cell.angle_beta   90.00
_cell.angle_gamma   90.00
#
_symmetry.space_group_name_H-M   'P 1'
#
loop_
_entity.id
_entity.type
_entity.pdbx_description
1 polymer ?
#
loop_
_entity_poly.entity_id
_entity_poly.type
_entity_poly.pdbx_seq_one_letter_code
_entity_poly.pdbx_strand_id
1 'polypeptide(L)'
;MQAINDLIESRFVDQVDYVHALQSLNSFLEESSISPKEIEFTPYRLAEIFSKHVKDENSISLLINTLCSSKPQLLVPNYYFEHHDEVVDLEESEVYSYFFKDCSISPVTGESLEDAKDHIFVVYYLSSEALSDD
;
A
#
# COMPACT_ATOMS: atom_id res chain seq x y z
N MET A 1 4.59 9.64 -13.02
CA MET A 1 4.73 8.40 -13.81
C MET A 1 6.18 8.00 -14.02
N GLN A 2 7.06 8.98 -14.20
CA GLN A 2 8.50 8.77 -14.33
C GLN A 2 9.07 7.82 -13.27
N ALA A 3 8.63 7.91 -12.00
CA ALA A 3 9.10 7.02 -10.94
C ALA A 3 8.81 5.52 -11.18
N ILE A 4 7.69 5.13 -11.81
CA ILE A 4 7.45 3.70 -12.12
C ILE A 4 8.31 3.26 -13.30
N ASN A 5 8.46 4.12 -14.31
CA ASN A 5 9.32 3.86 -15.46
C ASN A 5 10.80 3.72 -15.03
N ASP A 6 11.28 4.58 -14.12
CA ASP A 6 12.62 4.49 -13.54
C ASP A 6 12.85 3.16 -12.82
N LEU A 7 11.83 2.59 -12.16
CA LEU A 7 11.94 1.27 -11.51
C LEU A 7 12.07 0.15 -12.52
N ILE A 8 11.34 0.24 -13.63
CA ILE A 8 11.41 -0.72 -14.72
C ILE A 8 12.80 -0.65 -15.37
N GLU A 9 13.29 0.54 -15.68
CA GLU A 9 14.58 0.76 -16.32
C GLU A 9 15.78 0.39 -15.43
N SER A 10 15.68 0.67 -14.12
CA SER A 10 16.71 0.32 -13.15
C SER A 10 16.77 -1.17 -12.79
N ARG A 11 15.87 -1.99 -13.36
CA ARG A 11 15.70 -3.41 -13.01
C ARG A 11 15.53 -3.61 -11.51
N PHE A 12 14.69 -2.76 -10.91
CA PHE A 12 14.33 -2.86 -9.50
C PHE A 12 13.87 -4.29 -9.11
N VAL A 13 13.28 -4.99 -10.07
CA VAL A 13 12.87 -6.38 -9.99
C VAL A 13 13.40 -7.12 -11.22
N ASP A 14 14.11 -8.24 -11.00
CA ASP A 14 14.64 -9.07 -12.08
C ASP A 14 13.57 -9.99 -12.70
N GLN A 15 12.42 -10.13 -12.03
CA GLN A 15 11.33 -10.97 -12.48
C GLN A 15 10.48 -10.23 -13.52
N VAL A 16 10.38 -10.80 -14.73
CA VAL A 16 9.61 -10.24 -15.85
C VAL A 16 8.14 -9.98 -15.47
N ASP A 17 7.55 -10.88 -14.68
CA ASP A 17 6.16 -10.73 -14.23
C ASP A 17 5.97 -9.52 -13.32
N TYR A 18 6.99 -9.14 -12.54
CA TYR A 18 6.93 -7.96 -11.68
C TYR A 18 7.08 -6.68 -12.50
N VAL A 19 7.90 -6.69 -13.56
CA VAL A 19 7.98 -5.59 -14.52
C VAL A 19 6.62 -5.33 -15.17
N HIS A 20 5.94 -6.38 -15.65
CA HIS A 20 4.60 -6.25 -16.23
C HIS A 20 3.54 -5.80 -15.21
N ALA A 21 3.66 -6.21 -13.95
CA ALA A 21 2.79 -5.74 -12.88
C ALA A 21 2.97 -4.23 -12.61
N LEU A 22 4.21 -3.72 -12.63
CA LEU A 22 4.50 -2.29 -12.53
C LEU A 22 3.96 -1.51 -13.74
N GLN A 23 4.07 -2.06 -14.95
CA GLN A 23 3.45 -1.47 -16.14
C GLN A 23 1.93 -1.39 -16.01
N SER A 24 1.28 -2.44 -15.48
CA SER A 24 -0.17 -2.42 -15.23
C SER A 24 -0.58 -1.36 -14.21
N LEU A 25 0.24 -1.12 -13.19
CA LEU A 25 0.02 -0.02 -12.26
C LEU A 25 0.17 1.33 -12.96
N ASN A 26 1.19 1.51 -13.80
CA ASN A 26 1.36 2.74 -14.56
C ASN A 26 0.17 3.01 -15.49
N SER A 27 -0.28 2.01 -16.27
CA SER A 27 -1.46 2.15 -17.12
C SER A 27 -2.74 2.45 -16.33
N PHE A 28 -2.91 1.83 -15.15
CA PHE A 28 -4.05 2.15 -14.28
C PHE A 28 -4.05 3.63 -13.86
N LEU A 29 -2.86 4.18 -13.57
CA LEU A 29 -2.71 5.59 -13.20
C LEU A 29 -2.91 6.54 -14.39
N GLU A 30 -2.50 6.16 -15.60
CA GLU A 30 -2.74 6.92 -16.83
C GLU A 30 -4.22 7.01 -17.19
N GLU A 31 -4.95 5.90 -17.02
CA GLU A 31 -6.37 5.79 -17.35
C GLU A 31 -7.28 6.43 -16.29
N SER A 32 -6.77 6.62 -15.07
CA SER A 32 -7.53 7.25 -13.99
C SER A 32 -7.65 8.75 -14.24
N SER A 33 -8.88 9.25 -14.33
CA SER A 33 -9.16 10.70 -14.37
C SER A 33 -8.96 11.39 -13.01
N ILE A 34 -8.68 10.63 -11.96
CA ILE A 34 -8.41 11.10 -10.61
C ILE A 34 -6.95 11.53 -10.53
N SER A 35 -6.69 12.67 -9.89
CA SER A 35 -5.34 13.12 -9.59
C SER A 35 -4.58 12.00 -8.88
N PRO A 36 -3.40 11.56 -9.36
CA PRO A 36 -2.68 10.45 -8.73
C PRO A 36 -2.34 10.68 -7.24
N LYS A 37 -2.34 11.94 -6.79
CA LYS A 37 -2.16 12.34 -5.38
C LYS A 37 -3.36 12.02 -4.48
N GLU A 38 -4.50 11.69 -5.07
CA GLU A 38 -5.76 11.37 -4.38
C GLU A 38 -6.15 9.90 -4.54
N ILE A 39 -5.30 9.10 -5.21
CA ILE A 39 -5.57 7.68 -5.42
C ILE A 39 -5.10 6.89 -4.20
N GLU A 40 -6.08 6.40 -3.47
CA GLU A 40 -5.90 5.44 -2.39
C GLU A 40 -5.98 4.01 -2.94
N PHE A 41 -5.00 3.21 -2.55
CA PHE A 41 -4.94 1.80 -2.90
C PHE A 41 -5.15 0.93 -1.68
N THR A 42 -6.20 0.11 -1.68
CA THR A 42 -6.28 -1.00 -0.74
C THR A 42 -5.39 -2.15 -1.20
N PRO A 43 -4.95 -3.06 -0.30
CA PRO A 43 -4.25 -4.29 -0.67
C PRO A 43 -4.98 -5.08 -1.76
N TYR A 44 -6.31 -5.15 -1.65
CA TYR A 44 -7.16 -5.81 -2.64
C TYR A 44 -7.05 -5.14 -4.01
N ARG A 45 -7.07 -3.81 -4.08
CA ARG A 45 -6.97 -3.09 -5.35
C ARG A 45 -5.60 -3.27 -6.01
N LEU A 46 -4.52 -3.25 -5.25
CA LEU A 46 -3.18 -3.56 -5.77
C LEU A 46 -3.08 -5.02 -6.23
N ALA A 47 -3.64 -5.95 -5.47
CA ALA A 47 -3.69 -7.36 -5.86
C ALA A 47 -4.47 -7.55 -7.17
N GLU A 48 -5.61 -6.86 -7.35
CA GLU A 48 -6.37 -6.91 -8.59
C GLU A 48 -5.53 -6.43 -9.79
N ILE A 49 -4.81 -5.31 -9.64
CA ILE A 49 -3.93 -4.77 -10.69
C ILE A 49 -2.81 -5.75 -11.01
N PHE A 50 -2.11 -6.27 -9.99
CA PHE A 50 -0.95 -7.15 -10.17
C PHE A 50 -1.31 -8.56 -10.61
N SER A 51 -2.50 -9.06 -10.26
CA SER A 51 -2.97 -10.42 -10.57
C SER A 51 -3.06 -10.73 -12.07
N LYS A 52 -3.05 -9.70 -12.92
CA LYS A 52 -2.93 -9.85 -14.37
C LYS A 52 -1.64 -10.57 -14.77
N HIS A 53 -0.56 -10.34 -14.03
CA HIS A 53 0.79 -10.84 -14.35
C HIS A 53 1.42 -11.69 -13.24
N VAL A 54 1.12 -11.42 -11.97
CA VAL A 54 1.61 -12.21 -10.83
C VAL A 54 0.45 -13.02 -10.27
N LYS A 55 0.46 -14.35 -10.45
CA LYS A 55 -0.68 -15.21 -10.08
C LYS A 55 -0.71 -15.65 -8.61
N ASP A 56 0.44 -15.62 -7.95
CA ASP A 56 0.59 -16.08 -6.58
C ASP A 56 0.40 -14.92 -5.59
N GLU A 57 -0.48 -15.10 -4.61
CA GLU A 57 -0.81 -14.08 -3.62
C GLU A 57 0.41 -13.71 -2.76
N ASN A 58 1.24 -14.68 -2.40
CA ASN A 58 2.46 -14.39 -1.63
C ASN A 58 3.44 -13.53 -2.43
N SER A 59 3.56 -13.79 -3.74
CA SER A 59 4.39 -13.00 -4.64
C SER A 59 3.86 -11.59 -4.83
N ILE A 60 2.54 -11.40 -4.89
CA ILE A 60 1.90 -10.08 -4.88
C ILE A 60 2.23 -9.34 -3.58
N SER A 61 2.03 -9.98 -2.42
CA SER A 61 2.34 -9.39 -1.11
C SER A 61 3.83 -9.02 -1.01
N LEU A 62 4.72 -9.88 -1.52
CA LEU A 62 6.16 -9.61 -1.56
C LEU A 62 6.47 -8.40 -2.44
N LEU A 63 5.84 -8.27 -3.61
CA LEU A 63 6.03 -7.13 -4.50
C LEU A 63 5.56 -5.83 -3.83
N ILE A 64 4.38 -5.82 -3.20
CA ILE A 64 3.86 -4.65 -2.46
C ILE A 64 4.85 -4.25 -1.36
N ASN A 65 5.27 -5.21 -0.53
CA ASN A 65 6.23 -4.95 0.56
C ASN A 65 7.58 -4.44 0.05
N THR A 66 8.06 -4.98 -1.07
CA THR A 66 9.32 -4.56 -1.70
C THR A 66 9.23 -3.12 -2.19
N LEU A 67 8.11 -2.74 -2.81
CA LEU A 67 7.87 -1.36 -3.24
C LEU A 67 7.80 -0.40 -2.05
N CYS A 68 7.06 -0.75 -1.00
CA CYS A 68 6.94 0.11 0.19
C CYS A 68 8.29 0.32 0.90
N SER A 69 9.07 -0.75 1.06
CA SER A 69 10.36 -0.69 1.78
C SER A 69 11.47 -0.03 0.98
N SER A 70 11.55 -0.28 -0.32
CA SER A 70 12.68 0.16 -1.15
C SER A 70 12.41 1.48 -1.88
N LYS A 71 11.12 1.82 -2.05
CA LYS A 71 10.65 3.02 -2.75
C LYS A 71 9.46 3.62 -2.00
N PRO A 72 9.67 4.09 -0.76
CA PRO A 72 8.60 4.66 0.06
C PRO A 72 7.90 5.83 -0.64
N GLN A 73 8.57 6.55 -1.55
CA GLN A 73 7.94 7.60 -2.34
C GLN A 73 6.88 7.10 -3.34
N LEU A 74 6.93 5.84 -3.75
CA LEU A 74 5.97 5.29 -4.72
C LEU A 74 4.71 4.75 -4.02
N LEU A 75 4.88 4.01 -2.94
CA LEU A 75 3.77 3.43 -2.19
C LEU A 75 4.03 3.67 -0.71
N VAL A 76 3.44 4.76 -0.19
CA VAL A 76 3.47 5.09 1.23
C VAL A 76 2.32 4.35 1.90
N PRO A 77 2.57 3.42 2.82
CA PRO A 77 1.50 2.86 3.64
C PRO A 77 1.03 3.91 4.66
N ASN A 78 -0.28 4.13 4.72
CA ASN A 78 -0.94 4.78 5.84
C ASN A 78 -1.87 3.75 6.49
N TYR A 79 -1.86 3.75 7.82
CA TYR A 79 -2.61 2.81 8.62
C TYR A 79 -3.75 3.54 9.31
N TYR A 80 -4.90 2.90 9.36
CA TYR A 80 -6.09 3.45 9.99
C TYR A 80 -6.65 2.43 10.95
N PHE A 81 -7.11 2.91 12.10
CA PHE A 81 -7.97 2.15 12.99
C PHE A 81 -9.41 2.59 12.78
N GLU A 82 -10.28 1.67 12.38
CA GLU A 82 -11.71 1.94 12.20
C GLU A 82 -12.55 1.15 13.19
N HIS A 83 -13.36 1.86 13.97
CA HIS A 83 -14.27 1.24 14.94
C HIS A 83 -15.57 2.03 15.03
N HIS A 84 -16.69 1.34 14.81
CA HIS A 84 -17.99 1.95 14.61
C HIS A 84 -17.99 2.98 13.46
N ASP A 85 -18.27 4.24 13.74
CA ASP A 85 -18.34 5.33 12.77
C ASP A 85 -17.12 6.27 12.85
N GLU A 86 -16.06 5.86 13.55
CA GLU A 86 -14.85 6.65 13.76
C GLU A 86 -13.62 5.97 13.14
N VAL A 87 -12.79 6.78 12.48
CA VAL A 87 -11.53 6.38 11.84
C VAL A 87 -10.43 7.30 12.35
N VAL A 88 -9.32 6.70 12.81
CA VAL A 88 -8.13 7.45 13.25
C VAL A 88 -6.88 6.94 12.54
N ASP A 89 -5.98 7.87 12.22
CA ASP A 89 -4.66 7.54 11.67
C ASP A 89 -3.81 6.83 12.74
N LEU A 90 -3.07 5.80 12.33
CA LEU A 90 -2.09 5.11 13.16
C LEU A 90 -0.68 5.32 12.61
N GLU A 91 0.27 5.52 13.53
CA GLU A 91 1.69 5.38 13.22
C GLU A 91 2.07 3.89 13.06
N GLU A 92 3.11 3.61 12.26
CA GLU A 92 3.64 2.24 12.09
C GLU A 92 4.02 1.58 13.44
N SER A 93 4.51 2.39 14.39
CA SER A 93 4.87 1.91 15.73
C SER A 93 3.67 1.46 16.58
N GLU A 94 2.50 2.05 16.34
CA GLU A 94 1.24 1.69 16.97
C GLU A 94 0.72 0.39 16.36
N VAL A 95 0.73 0.28 15.03
CA VAL A 95 0.39 -0.97 14.31
C VAL A 95 1.23 -2.12 14.83
N TYR A 96 2.55 -1.95 14.96
CA TYR A 96 3.42 -2.97 15.55
C TYR A 96 2.93 -3.43 16.93
N SER A 97 2.44 -2.51 17.75
CA SER A 97 1.96 -2.82 19.09
C SER A 97 0.69 -3.66 19.08
N TYR A 98 -0.22 -3.45 18.12
CA TYR A 98 -1.43 -4.26 17.94
C TYR A 98 -1.13 -5.66 17.40
N PHE A 99 -0.18 -5.80 16.47
CA PHE A 99 0.12 -7.10 15.85
C PHE A 99 1.11 -7.96 16.64
N PHE A 100 2.07 -7.35 17.35
CA PHE A 100 3.18 -8.08 17.96
C PHE A 100 3.30 -7.94 19.48
N LYS A 101 2.64 -6.94 20.08
CA LYS A 101 2.63 -6.75 21.54
C LYS A 101 1.27 -7.05 22.17
N ASP A 102 0.35 -7.63 21.40
CA ASP A 102 -1.02 -7.97 21.82
C ASP A 102 -1.75 -6.80 22.49
N CYS A 103 -1.62 -5.60 21.92
CA CYS A 103 -2.42 -4.47 22.36
C CYS A 103 -3.89 -4.69 21.97
N SER A 104 -4.78 -4.67 22.96
CA SER A 104 -6.21 -4.92 22.78
C SER A 104 -7.03 -3.72 23.23
N ILE A 105 -6.55 -2.49 23.04
CA ILE A 105 -7.24 -1.26 23.46
C ILE A 105 -7.53 -0.41 22.23
N SER A 106 -8.78 -0.02 22.05
CA SER A 106 -9.19 0.89 20.99
C SER A 106 -8.51 2.26 21.16
N PRO A 107 -7.77 2.77 20.15
CA PRO A 107 -7.23 4.13 20.17
C PRO A 107 -8.33 5.19 20.02
N VAL A 108 -9.51 4.78 19.55
CA VAL A 108 -10.69 5.65 19.38
C VAL A 108 -11.44 5.81 20.70
N THR A 109 -11.84 4.69 21.31
CA THR A 109 -12.75 4.69 22.48
C THR A 109 -12.01 4.51 23.81
N GLY A 110 -10.77 4.02 23.78
CA GLY A 110 -10.01 3.64 24.98
C GLY A 110 -10.49 2.33 25.63
N GLU A 111 -11.43 1.62 25.00
CA GLU A 111 -12.01 0.37 25.54
C GLU A 111 -11.24 -0.86 25.08
N SER A 112 -11.36 -1.95 25.86
CA SER A 112 -10.76 -3.23 25.47
C SER A 112 -11.49 -3.83 24.26
N LEU A 113 -10.72 -4.28 23.28
CA LEU A 113 -11.18 -4.90 22.04
C LEU A 113 -10.36 -6.18 21.81
N GLU A 114 -10.99 -7.35 21.95
CA GLU A 114 -10.30 -8.64 21.80
C GLU A 114 -9.65 -8.81 20.42
N ASP A 115 -10.27 -8.24 19.38
CA ASP A 115 -9.81 -8.34 17.99
C ASP A 115 -9.33 -6.99 17.43
N ALA A 116 -8.66 -6.16 18.25
CA ALA A 116 -8.18 -4.81 17.84
C ALA A 116 -7.42 -4.78 16.50
N LYS A 117 -6.68 -5.84 16.17
CA LYS A 117 -5.96 -5.95 14.89
C LYS A 117 -6.88 -6.02 13.66
N ASP A 118 -8.10 -6.56 13.80
CA ASP A 118 -9.05 -6.73 12.70
C ASP A 118 -9.71 -5.39 12.32
N HIS A 119 -9.49 -4.37 13.15
CA HIS A 119 -9.90 -2.99 12.93
C HIS A 119 -8.79 -2.14 12.31
N ILE A 120 -7.62 -2.73 12.02
CA ILE A 120 -6.51 -2.03 11.38
C ILE A 120 -6.54 -2.27 9.88
N PHE A 121 -6.63 -1.18 9.14
CA PHE A 121 -6.60 -1.15 7.70
C PHE A 121 -5.34 -0.45 7.20
N VAL A 122 -4.84 -0.87 6.04
CA VAL A 122 -3.74 -0.21 5.36
C VAL A 122 -4.21 0.27 4.00
N VAL A 123 -3.81 1.49 3.67
CA VAL A 123 -3.99 2.08 2.36
C VAL A 123 -2.64 2.56 1.88
N TYR A 124 -2.39 2.45 0.58
CA TYR A 124 -1.18 2.98 -0.03
C TYR A 124 -1.49 4.23 -0.84
N TYR A 125 -0.65 5.24 -0.67
CA TYR A 125 -0.70 6.50 -1.41
C TYR A 125 0.53 6.65 -2.29
N LEU A 126 0.36 7.30 -3.44
CA LEU A 126 1.49 7.78 -4.25
C LEU A 126 1.99 9.09 -3.64
N SER A 127 3.29 9.17 -3.33
CA SER A 127 3.85 10.45 -2.88
C SER A 127 3.87 11.44 -4.05
N SER A 128 3.86 12.73 -3.72
CA SER A 128 4.00 13.79 -4.72
C SER A 128 5.30 13.70 -5.53
N GLU A 129 6.34 13.06 -4.99
CA GLU A 129 7.65 12.89 -5.63
C GLU A 129 7.63 11.76 -6.67
N ALA A 130 6.80 10.73 -6.48
CA ALA A 130 6.59 9.70 -7.51
C ALA A 130 5.85 10.23 -8.75
N LEU A 131 5.23 11.39 -8.61
CA LEU A 131 4.33 12.00 -9.57
C LEU A 131 4.91 13.24 -10.23
N SER A 132 6.05 13.75 -9.77
CA SER A 132 6.73 14.87 -10.43
C SER A 132 7.38 14.40 -11.73
N ASP A 133 6.97 15.01 -12.84
CA ASP A 133 7.53 14.84 -14.18
C ASP A 133 8.75 15.76 -14.40
N ASP A 134 9.72 15.77 -13.48
CA ASP A 134 11.00 16.44 -13.76
C ASP A 134 11.84 15.61 -14.74
#